data_AF-A0A931Z6J2-F1
#
_entry.id   AF-A0A931Z6J2-F1
#
_cell.length_a   1.000
_cell.length_b   1.000
_cell.length_c   1.000
_cell.angle_alpha   90.00
_cell.angle_beta   90.00
_cell.angle_gamma   90.00
#
_symmetry.space_group_name_H-M   'P 1'
#
loop_
_entity.id
_entity.type
_entity.pdbx_description
1 polymer ?
#
loop_
_entity_poly.entity_id
_entity_poly.type
_entity_poly.pdbx_seq_one_letter_code
_entity_poly.pdbx_strand_id
1 'polypeptide(L)'
;MVGFDNGDETSRMLDDSHVAQIHSNLTAQAGDTTLAHRLPSMADIAFMGDTKGGSFDIDDATAQSWLLAPNPGGRPNSDVLVPWANGLTVTRRMPPTWIVDFGMGKKQEWCAQYKAPFAHILTVVKAERAKSRTTVGIWWQHERARPDLHAALAPLPRFLVMARVAKHQMFVWQQRPLLPDSQLFAFARADDCFLGLLQSRHHKVWTQKQGTQVRERESGFRYTPTTCFETFPFPFPLKGPLPQGESTPQSEAEAAHHYFTAKEDAAPYGGRAHREAIAAAAKELNDLRERWLNPPEWTKTVTLEFPGSAGGPWARFVDPHTVNAATGVGTVRYPRLEPRDAKAAAELKKRTLTALYNERPAWLDHAHKKLDAAVAAAYGWPADLTDGQILEKLLALNLARAAEEAKTAAAPKKAKVQREKRADELI
;
A
#
# COMPACT_ATOMS: atom_id res chain seq x y z
N MET A 1 24.55 18.53 -24.40
CA MET A 1 24.81 18.27 -25.83
C MET A 1 23.65 17.41 -26.32
N VAL A 2 22.85 17.89 -27.26
CA VAL A 2 21.76 17.10 -27.88
C VAL A 2 22.29 16.70 -29.24
N GLY A 3 22.71 15.44 -29.39
CA GLY A 3 23.22 14.90 -30.66
C GLY A 3 22.05 14.41 -31.50
N PHE A 4 21.80 15.08 -32.62
CA PHE A 4 20.96 14.54 -33.69
C PHE A 4 21.89 13.83 -34.67
N ASP A 5 21.86 12.50 -34.64
CA ASP A 5 22.53 11.63 -35.63
C ASP A 5 21.49 11.24 -36.69
N ASN A 6 21.86 11.36 -37.95
CA ASN A 6 21.06 10.95 -39.12
C ASN A 6 21.20 9.44 -39.42
N GLY A 7 21.89 8.69 -38.55
CA GLY A 7 22.13 7.26 -38.66
C GLY A 7 23.50 6.90 -39.23
N ASP A 8 24.34 7.89 -39.50
CA ASP A 8 25.69 7.70 -40.05
C ASP A 8 26.70 7.33 -38.95
N GLU A 9 26.42 7.67 -37.70
CA GLU A 9 27.29 7.37 -36.56
C GLU A 9 27.11 5.93 -36.06
N THR A 10 28.00 5.05 -36.53
CA THR A 10 28.03 3.62 -36.16
C THR A 10 28.73 3.35 -34.82
N SER A 11 29.52 4.30 -34.33
CA SER A 11 30.25 4.22 -33.08
C SER A 11 29.55 5.02 -31.99
N ARG A 12 28.94 4.34 -31.01
CA ARG A 12 28.23 4.98 -29.90
C ARG A 12 29.04 4.80 -28.61
N MET A 13 29.16 5.87 -27.82
CA MET A 13 29.80 5.84 -26.51
C MET A 13 28.82 6.28 -25.43
N LEU A 14 28.75 5.51 -24.34
CA LEU A 14 28.03 5.86 -23.12
C LEU A 14 28.97 5.65 -21.94
N ASP A 15 29.13 6.65 -21.07
CA ASP A 15 30.03 6.62 -19.91
C ASP A 15 31.43 6.08 -20.27
N ASP A 16 32.02 6.66 -21.33
CA ASP A 16 33.34 6.30 -21.88
C ASP A 16 33.49 4.85 -22.37
N SER A 17 32.38 4.12 -22.53
CA SER A 17 32.36 2.75 -23.03
C SER A 17 31.67 2.65 -24.40
N HIS A 18 32.24 1.87 -25.32
CA HIS A 18 31.61 1.58 -26.62
C HIS A 18 30.35 0.73 -26.43
N VAL A 19 29.27 1.12 -27.10
CA VAL A 19 27.96 0.49 -26.97
C VAL A 19 27.30 0.29 -28.33
N ALA A 20 26.51 -0.78 -28.47
CA ALA A 20 25.81 -1.08 -29.72
C ALA A 20 24.64 -0.11 -29.96
N GLN A 21 23.95 0.33 -28.91
CA GLN A 21 22.80 1.24 -28.97
C GLN A 21 22.74 2.07 -27.68
N ILE A 22 22.26 3.32 -27.80
CA ILE A 22 21.89 4.16 -26.65
C ILE A 22 20.38 4.36 -26.72
N HIS A 23 19.66 3.90 -25.71
CA HIS A 23 18.22 4.05 -25.60
C HIS A 23 17.85 5.48 -25.17
N SER A 24 16.60 5.90 -25.38
CA SER A 24 16.11 7.25 -25.03
C SER A 24 16.21 7.59 -23.53
N ASN A 25 16.37 6.56 -22.70
CA ASN A 25 16.63 6.67 -21.27
C ASN A 25 18.14 6.73 -20.91
N LEU A 26 19.00 7.01 -21.90
CA LEU A 26 20.46 7.15 -21.78
C LEU A 26 21.15 5.91 -21.21
N THR A 27 20.74 4.72 -21.66
CA THR A 27 21.44 3.46 -21.31
C THR A 27 21.72 2.60 -22.52
N ALA A 28 22.65 1.68 -22.34
CA ALA A 28 23.16 0.79 -23.37
C ALA A 28 23.14 -0.70 -23.00
N GLN A 29 22.61 -1.04 -21.82
CA GLN A 29 22.47 -2.42 -21.37
C GLN A 29 21.31 -3.14 -22.09
N ALA A 30 21.38 -4.47 -22.12
CA ALA A 30 20.38 -5.31 -22.78
C ALA A 30 18.95 -5.03 -22.27
N GLY A 31 18.07 -4.67 -23.20
CA GLY A 31 16.64 -4.46 -22.99
C GLY A 31 16.25 -2.99 -22.83
N ASP A 32 15.63 -2.42 -23.87
CA ASP A 32 15.05 -1.08 -23.81
C ASP A 32 13.80 -1.07 -22.91
N THR A 33 13.99 -0.77 -21.63
CA THR A 33 12.89 -0.76 -20.66
C THR A 33 11.84 0.31 -20.94
N THR A 34 12.08 1.23 -21.87
CA THR A 34 11.05 2.18 -22.34
C THR A 34 9.95 1.48 -23.14
N LEU A 35 10.18 0.25 -23.59
CA LEU A 35 9.20 -0.61 -24.25
C LEU A 35 8.23 -1.29 -23.26
N ALA A 36 8.46 -1.19 -21.95
CA ALA A 36 7.61 -1.86 -20.98
C ALA A 36 6.16 -1.34 -21.04
N HIS A 37 5.22 -2.28 -21.04
CA HIS A 37 3.79 -1.99 -21.04
C HIS A 37 3.21 -2.08 -19.64
N ARG A 38 2.16 -1.29 -19.38
CA ARG A 38 1.31 -1.53 -18.22
C ARG A 38 0.54 -2.83 -18.42
N LEU A 39 0.43 -3.60 -17.35
CA LEU A 39 -0.30 -4.84 -17.28
C LEU A 39 -1.68 -4.55 -16.67
N PRO A 40 -2.79 -4.68 -17.42
CA PRO A 40 -4.15 -4.54 -16.89
C PRO A 40 -4.40 -5.35 -15.60
N SER A 41 -3.78 -6.52 -15.44
CA SER A 41 -3.85 -7.33 -14.21
C SER A 41 -3.29 -6.66 -12.95
N MET A 42 -2.56 -5.55 -13.09
CA MET A 42 -1.99 -4.75 -12.00
C MET A 42 -2.78 -3.48 -11.68
N ALA A 43 -3.84 -3.18 -12.44
CA ALA A 43 -4.71 -2.04 -12.17
C ALA A 43 -5.45 -2.19 -10.83
N ASP A 44 -5.89 -1.07 -10.26
CA ASP A 44 -6.73 -1.01 -9.05
C ASP A 44 -6.14 -1.73 -7.81
N ILE A 45 -4.80 -1.85 -7.74
CA ILE A 45 -4.08 -2.37 -6.57
C ILE A 45 -3.31 -1.25 -5.87
N ALA A 46 -2.61 -0.40 -6.62
CA ALA A 46 -1.76 0.65 -6.05
C ALA A 46 -2.41 2.03 -6.21
N PHE A 47 -2.59 2.73 -5.10
CA PHE A 47 -3.31 3.99 -5.03
C PHE A 47 -2.45 5.06 -4.35
N MET A 48 -2.51 6.30 -4.84
CA MET A 48 -2.00 7.43 -4.06
C MET A 48 -2.93 7.73 -2.91
N GLY A 49 -2.38 8.05 -1.73
CA GLY A 49 -3.14 8.43 -0.56
C GLY A 49 -3.98 9.70 -0.72
N ASP A 50 -4.77 9.98 0.31
CA ASP A 50 -5.67 11.11 0.44
C ASP A 50 -4.92 12.45 0.34
N THR A 51 -5.56 13.44 -0.29
CA THR A 51 -5.09 14.83 -0.26
C THR A 51 -6.04 15.66 0.61
N LYS A 52 -5.69 15.83 1.88
CA LYS A 52 -6.50 16.61 2.83
C LYS A 52 -6.73 18.06 2.41
N GLY A 53 -5.71 18.73 1.84
CA GLY A 53 -5.80 20.10 1.34
C GLY A 53 -6.18 21.13 2.42
N GLY A 54 -5.51 21.10 3.57
CA GLY A 54 -5.75 21.95 4.74
C GLY A 54 -5.33 21.24 6.03
N SER A 55 -5.34 21.95 7.17
CA SER A 55 -4.93 21.44 8.48
C SER A 55 -6.07 20.65 9.18
N PHE A 56 -6.50 19.56 8.55
CA PHE A 56 -7.48 18.61 9.10
C PHE A 56 -6.89 17.69 10.20
N ASP A 57 -5.57 17.65 10.28
CA ASP A 57 -4.82 16.82 11.21
C ASP A 57 -4.68 17.47 12.59
N ILE A 58 -4.60 16.62 13.61
CA ILE A 58 -4.47 16.98 15.02
C ILE A 58 -3.46 16.04 15.70
N ASP A 59 -2.87 16.52 16.79
CA ASP A 59 -2.00 15.69 17.63
C ASP A 59 -2.76 14.62 18.42
N ASP A 60 -2.01 13.63 18.91
CA ASP A 60 -2.57 12.48 19.64
C ASP A 60 -3.29 12.88 20.93
N ALA A 61 -2.82 13.89 21.66
CA ALA A 61 -3.43 14.31 22.93
C ALA A 61 -4.81 14.94 22.69
N THR A 62 -4.91 15.79 21.66
CA THR A 62 -6.15 16.40 21.21
C THR A 62 -7.14 15.34 20.73
N ALA A 63 -6.67 14.37 19.92
CA ALA A 63 -7.49 13.27 19.44
C ALA A 63 -8.05 12.43 20.60
N GLN A 64 -7.22 12.03 21.56
CA GLN A 64 -7.66 11.27 22.73
C GLN A 64 -8.72 12.01 23.55
N SER A 65 -8.56 13.33 23.73
CA SER A 65 -9.59 14.16 24.39
C SER A 65 -10.91 14.16 23.61
N TRP A 66 -10.85 14.33 22.28
CA TRP A 66 -12.06 14.40 21.44
C TRP A 66 -12.77 13.06 21.30
N LEU A 67 -12.03 11.95 21.26
CA LEU A 67 -12.62 10.61 21.18
C LEU A 67 -13.57 10.31 22.35
N LEU A 68 -13.30 10.89 23.53
CA LEU A 68 -14.14 10.74 24.73
C LEU A 68 -15.24 11.81 24.84
N ALA A 69 -15.18 12.87 24.02
CA ALA A 69 -16.12 13.98 24.11
C ALA A 69 -17.50 13.59 23.52
N PRO A 70 -18.60 13.92 24.20
CA PRO A 70 -19.95 13.62 23.72
C PRO A 70 -20.37 14.55 22.59
N ASN A 71 -21.30 14.06 21.75
CA ASN A 71 -21.90 14.83 20.66
C ASN A 71 -23.42 14.93 20.81
N PRO A 72 -24.05 16.04 20.37
CA PRO A 72 -25.51 16.21 20.46
C PRO A 72 -26.31 15.09 19.76
N GLY A 73 -25.79 14.54 18.67
CA GLY A 73 -26.44 13.46 17.90
C GLY A 73 -26.19 12.05 18.44
N GLY A 74 -25.52 11.90 19.58
CA GLY A 74 -25.19 10.60 20.20
C GLY A 74 -24.13 9.77 19.46
N ARG A 75 -23.73 10.17 18.24
CA ARG A 75 -22.65 9.52 17.47
C ARG A 75 -21.27 9.86 18.03
N PRO A 76 -20.36 8.88 18.15
CA PRO A 76 -19.03 9.12 18.70
C PRO A 76 -18.11 9.84 17.71
N ASN A 77 -17.18 10.66 18.20
CA ASN A 77 -16.20 11.35 17.35
C ASN A 77 -15.28 10.38 16.60
N SER A 78 -15.15 9.13 17.06
CA SER A 78 -14.43 8.07 16.34
C SER A 78 -14.98 7.77 14.94
N ASP A 79 -16.24 8.12 14.65
CA ASP A 79 -16.82 7.94 13.31
C ASP A 79 -16.10 8.80 12.25
N VAL A 80 -15.45 9.89 12.68
CA VAL A 80 -14.79 10.87 11.81
C VAL A 80 -13.34 11.17 12.23
N LEU A 81 -12.84 10.51 13.27
CA LEU A 81 -11.44 10.61 13.72
C LEU A 81 -10.73 9.28 13.50
N VAL A 82 -9.70 9.32 12.66
CA VAL A 82 -8.88 8.14 12.32
C VAL A 82 -7.39 8.47 12.37
N PRO A 83 -6.50 7.47 12.56
CA PRO A 83 -5.06 7.70 12.50
C PRO A 83 -4.66 8.14 11.09
N TRP A 84 -3.63 8.98 11.00
CA TRP A 84 -3.13 9.51 9.73
C TRP A 84 -1.62 9.29 9.63
N ALA A 85 -1.15 8.89 8.45
CA ALA A 85 0.28 8.71 8.21
C ALA A 85 0.73 9.34 6.90
N ASN A 86 1.89 9.98 6.94
CA ASN A 86 2.61 10.44 5.77
C ASN A 86 3.96 9.72 5.63
N GLY A 87 4.76 10.14 4.64
CA GLY A 87 6.10 9.57 4.42
C GLY A 87 7.04 9.65 5.62
N LEU A 88 6.94 10.71 6.44
CA LEU A 88 7.75 10.84 7.65
C LEU A 88 7.27 9.89 8.75
N THR A 89 5.97 9.72 8.94
CA THR A 89 5.40 8.75 9.89
C THR A 89 5.83 7.33 9.57
N VAL A 90 5.94 6.97 8.28
CA VAL A 90 6.35 5.63 7.85
C VAL A 90 7.86 5.41 7.96
N THR A 91 8.68 6.42 7.64
CA THR A 91 10.14 6.26 7.58
C THR A 91 10.85 6.57 8.89
N ARG A 92 10.21 7.35 9.77
CA ARG A 92 10.74 7.81 11.07
C ARG A 92 9.80 7.39 12.21
N ARG A 93 10.14 7.80 13.44
CA ARG A 93 9.27 7.66 14.61
C ARG A 93 8.62 8.99 14.96
N MET A 94 7.66 9.40 14.15
CA MET A 94 6.84 10.56 14.48
C MET A 94 5.81 10.18 15.56
N PRO A 95 5.42 11.11 16.44
CA PRO A 95 4.27 10.90 17.31
C PRO A 95 3.02 10.54 16.49
N PRO A 96 2.08 9.77 17.06
CA PRO A 96 0.81 9.51 16.39
C PRO A 96 0.12 10.82 15.98
N THR A 97 -0.46 10.83 14.80
CA THR A 97 -1.23 11.96 14.26
C THR A 97 -2.57 11.42 13.82
N TRP A 98 -3.61 12.21 14.01
CA TRP A 98 -4.98 11.87 13.65
C TRP A 98 -5.51 12.88 12.64
N ILE A 99 -6.57 12.52 11.94
CA ILE A 99 -7.22 13.40 10.97
C ILE A 99 -8.74 13.36 11.15
N VAL A 100 -9.36 14.52 10.96
CA VAL A 100 -10.81 14.66 10.83
C VAL A 100 -11.22 14.31 9.40
N ASP A 101 -11.83 13.15 9.21
CA ASP A 101 -12.36 12.67 7.92
C ASP A 101 -13.87 12.45 8.00
N PHE A 102 -14.65 13.38 7.44
CA PHE A 102 -16.11 13.24 7.33
C PHE A 102 -16.54 12.31 6.18
N GLY A 103 -15.62 11.93 5.29
CA GLY A 103 -15.91 11.26 4.03
C GLY A 103 -16.52 12.19 2.96
N MET A 104 -16.65 11.66 1.75
CA MET A 104 -17.16 12.42 0.62
C MET A 104 -18.67 12.60 0.62
N GLY A 105 -19.12 13.75 0.10
CA GLY A 105 -20.53 14.02 -0.15
C GLY A 105 -21.39 14.24 1.10
N LYS A 106 -20.79 14.27 2.29
CA LYS A 106 -21.51 14.63 3.52
C LYS A 106 -21.88 16.10 3.51
N LYS A 107 -23.11 16.40 3.92
CA LYS A 107 -23.59 17.76 4.12
C LYS A 107 -22.96 18.39 5.35
N GLN A 108 -22.79 19.70 5.35
CA GLN A 108 -22.18 20.44 6.46
C GLN A 108 -22.96 20.23 7.77
N GLU A 109 -24.29 20.15 7.72
CA GLU A 109 -25.16 19.95 8.89
C GLU A 109 -24.93 18.59 9.55
N TRP A 110 -24.61 17.57 8.76
CA TRP A 110 -24.25 16.25 9.29
C TRP A 110 -22.88 16.31 9.98
N CYS A 111 -21.91 16.99 9.36
CA CYS A 111 -20.57 17.17 9.92
C CYS A 111 -20.62 17.95 11.25
N ALA A 112 -21.49 18.96 11.34
CA ALA A 112 -21.67 19.80 12.53
C ALA A 112 -22.15 19.04 13.79
N GLN A 113 -22.65 17.80 13.64
CA GLN A 113 -23.01 16.96 14.79
C GLN A 113 -21.78 16.46 15.56
N TYR A 114 -20.60 16.44 14.94
CA TYR A 114 -19.33 16.08 15.58
C TYR A 114 -18.65 17.33 16.13
N LYS A 115 -19.06 17.77 17.32
CA LYS A 115 -18.83 19.13 17.84
C LYS A 115 -17.36 19.54 17.83
N ALA A 116 -16.49 18.74 18.44
CA ALA A 116 -15.07 19.07 18.55
C ALA A 116 -14.33 18.99 17.19
N PRO A 117 -14.44 17.90 16.41
CA PRO A 117 -13.88 17.82 15.06
C PRO A 117 -14.35 18.95 14.14
N PHE A 118 -15.65 19.26 14.15
CA PHE A 118 -16.22 20.30 13.30
C PHE A 118 -15.77 21.71 13.71
N ALA A 119 -15.71 22.02 15.01
CA ALA A 119 -15.25 23.31 15.49
C ALA A 119 -13.80 23.61 15.06
N HIS A 120 -12.93 22.59 15.08
CA HIS A 120 -11.55 22.69 14.60
C HIS A 120 -11.49 23.06 13.12
N ILE A 121 -12.11 22.25 12.25
CA ILE A 121 -12.05 22.53 10.81
C ILE A 121 -12.78 23.82 10.43
N LEU A 122 -13.82 24.22 11.17
CA LEU A 122 -14.54 25.47 10.96
C LEU A 122 -13.64 26.68 11.26
N THR A 123 -12.79 26.57 12.27
CA THR A 123 -11.89 27.67 12.69
C THR A 123 -10.64 27.71 11.81
N VAL A 124 -10.04 26.56 11.55
CA VAL A 124 -8.72 26.45 10.90
C VAL A 124 -8.89 26.29 9.39
N VAL A 125 -9.46 25.16 8.95
CA VAL A 125 -9.51 24.78 7.53
C VAL A 125 -10.36 25.74 6.70
N LYS A 126 -11.50 26.20 7.22
CA LYS A 126 -12.35 27.16 6.50
C LYS A 126 -11.62 28.45 6.19
N ALA A 127 -10.82 28.96 7.14
CA ALA A 127 -10.02 30.15 6.96
C ALA A 127 -8.91 29.93 5.93
N GLU A 128 -8.19 28.81 6.01
CA GLU A 128 -7.15 28.42 5.03
C GLU A 128 -7.71 28.33 3.60
N ARG A 129 -8.94 27.85 3.45
CA ARG A 129 -9.58 27.61 2.14
C ARG A 129 -10.39 28.79 1.61
N ALA A 130 -10.49 29.91 2.34
CA ALA A 130 -11.32 31.04 1.95
C ALA A 130 -11.00 31.61 0.55
N LYS A 131 -9.73 31.48 0.11
CA LYS A 131 -9.24 31.96 -1.21
C LYS A 131 -9.20 30.87 -2.28
N SER A 132 -9.56 29.63 -1.96
CA SER A 132 -9.52 28.53 -2.91
C SER A 132 -10.64 28.64 -3.93
N ARG A 133 -10.33 28.40 -5.21
CA ARG A 133 -11.32 28.41 -6.31
C ARG A 133 -12.13 27.12 -6.39
N THR A 134 -11.64 26.03 -5.81
CA THR A 134 -12.20 24.67 -5.98
C THR A 134 -12.77 24.10 -4.69
N THR A 135 -12.15 24.38 -3.54
CA THR A 135 -12.51 23.78 -2.24
C THR A 135 -13.33 24.68 -1.34
N VAL A 136 -13.54 25.96 -1.68
CA VAL A 136 -14.26 26.91 -0.82
C VAL A 136 -15.70 26.48 -0.52
N GLY A 137 -16.41 25.89 -1.49
CA GLY A 137 -17.80 25.42 -1.33
C GLY A 137 -17.94 24.07 -0.61
N ILE A 138 -16.82 23.36 -0.41
CA ILE A 138 -16.76 22.03 0.24
C ILE A 138 -15.63 22.00 1.26
N TRP A 139 -15.42 23.12 1.95
CA TRP A 139 -14.23 23.34 2.78
C TRP A 139 -14.05 22.30 3.90
N TRP A 140 -15.13 21.61 4.30
CA TRP A 140 -15.14 20.53 5.28
C TRP A 140 -14.77 19.13 4.73
N GLN A 141 -14.60 18.98 3.41
CA GLN A 141 -14.20 17.72 2.78
C GLN A 141 -12.73 17.76 2.38
N HIS A 142 -12.03 16.63 2.38
CA HIS A 142 -10.68 16.59 1.83
C HIS A 142 -10.67 16.96 0.34
N GLU A 143 -9.59 17.59 -0.13
CA GLU A 143 -9.48 18.06 -1.51
C GLU A 143 -9.53 16.92 -2.52
N ARG A 144 -8.90 15.78 -2.20
CA ARG A 144 -9.01 14.54 -2.97
C ARG A 144 -9.10 13.34 -2.04
N ALA A 145 -10.33 12.96 -1.71
CA ALA A 145 -10.65 11.88 -0.76
C ALA A 145 -10.54 10.45 -1.30
N ARG A 146 -10.12 10.25 -2.56
CA ARG A 146 -9.76 8.93 -3.13
C ARG A 146 -10.77 7.79 -2.85
N PRO A 147 -12.04 7.89 -3.31
CA PRO A 147 -13.05 6.84 -3.05
C PRO A 147 -12.60 5.43 -3.47
N ASP A 148 -11.88 5.30 -4.58
CA ASP A 148 -11.41 4.01 -5.09
C ASP A 148 -10.40 3.35 -4.14
N LEU A 149 -9.54 4.15 -3.49
CA LEU A 149 -8.65 3.68 -2.43
C LEU A 149 -9.47 3.14 -1.24
N HIS A 150 -10.46 3.91 -0.77
CA HIS A 150 -11.30 3.48 0.35
C HIS A 150 -12.06 2.20 0.03
N ALA A 151 -12.59 2.07 -1.18
CA ALA A 151 -13.29 0.88 -1.64
C ALA A 151 -12.36 -0.34 -1.73
N ALA A 152 -11.16 -0.17 -2.29
CA ALA A 152 -10.18 -1.25 -2.43
C ALA A 152 -9.62 -1.71 -1.07
N LEU A 153 -9.48 -0.81 -0.10
CA LEU A 153 -9.07 -1.15 1.26
C LEU A 153 -10.22 -1.67 2.13
N ALA A 154 -11.48 -1.42 1.78
CA ALA A 154 -12.65 -1.77 2.59
C ALA A 154 -12.66 -3.22 3.12
N PRO A 155 -12.38 -4.25 2.31
CA PRO A 155 -12.41 -5.63 2.77
C PRO A 155 -11.14 -6.08 3.51
N LEU A 156 -10.11 -5.23 3.58
CA LEU A 156 -8.79 -5.64 4.04
C LEU A 156 -8.53 -5.32 5.52
N PRO A 157 -8.02 -6.28 6.32
CA PRO A 157 -7.64 -6.03 7.70
C PRO A 157 -6.33 -5.21 7.81
N ARG A 158 -5.51 -5.23 6.77
CA ARG A 158 -4.24 -4.52 6.65
C ARG A 158 -3.91 -4.27 5.18
N PHE A 159 -3.03 -3.32 4.93
CA PHE A 159 -2.56 -2.97 3.59
C PHE A 159 -1.11 -2.51 3.64
N LEU A 160 -0.40 -2.54 2.51
CA LEU A 160 0.96 -2.01 2.45
C LEU A 160 0.94 -0.53 2.12
N VAL A 161 1.87 0.22 2.72
CA VAL A 161 2.20 1.56 2.28
C VAL A 161 3.67 1.66 1.92
N MET A 162 3.99 2.58 1.03
CA MET A 162 5.34 3.04 0.77
C MET A 162 5.39 4.56 0.67
N ALA A 163 6.49 5.15 1.12
CA ALA A 163 6.75 6.57 0.89
C ALA A 163 7.00 6.85 -0.60
N ARG A 164 6.38 7.90 -1.12
CA ARG A 164 6.51 8.34 -2.52
C ARG A 164 7.95 8.72 -2.88
N VAL A 165 8.67 9.32 -1.93
CA VAL A 165 10.08 9.68 -2.04
C VAL A 165 10.81 9.18 -0.80
N ALA A 166 11.82 8.33 -1.00
CA ALA A 166 12.67 7.84 0.06
C ALA A 166 14.02 7.36 -0.49
N LYS A 167 15.07 7.41 0.34
CA LYS A 167 16.39 6.84 0.02
C LYS A 167 16.33 5.33 -0.24
N HIS A 168 15.53 4.62 0.56
CA HIS A 168 15.32 3.18 0.45
C HIS A 168 13.87 2.89 0.07
N GLN A 169 13.64 1.87 -0.74
CA GLN A 169 12.30 1.38 -1.05
C GLN A 169 11.85 0.43 0.07
N MET A 170 10.86 0.89 0.82
CA MET A 170 10.43 0.25 2.05
C MET A 170 8.92 0.11 2.03
N PHE A 171 8.45 -1.12 2.20
CA PHE A 171 7.03 -1.44 2.31
C PHE A 171 6.72 -1.80 3.77
N VAL A 172 5.69 -1.15 4.29
CA VAL A 172 5.29 -1.24 5.70
C VAL A 172 3.81 -1.60 5.77
N TRP A 173 3.48 -2.56 6.62
CA TRP A 173 2.08 -2.90 6.91
C TRP A 173 1.41 -1.78 7.70
N GLN A 174 0.20 -1.40 7.28
CA GLN A 174 -0.71 -0.51 8.00
C GLN A 174 -2.06 -1.19 8.19
N GLN A 175 -2.83 -0.75 9.18
CA GLN A 175 -4.14 -1.30 9.49
C GLN A 175 -5.21 -0.23 9.36
N ARG A 176 -6.41 -0.63 8.92
CA ARG A 176 -7.57 0.26 8.95
C ARG A 176 -7.97 0.53 10.41
N PRO A 177 -8.46 1.75 10.74
CA PRO A 177 -8.90 2.80 9.84
C PRO A 177 -7.84 3.85 9.44
N LEU A 178 -6.54 3.57 9.56
CA LEU A 178 -5.50 4.55 9.19
C LEU A 178 -5.67 5.08 7.76
N LEU A 179 -5.62 6.41 7.61
CA LEU A 179 -5.68 7.11 6.33
C LEU A 179 -4.28 7.49 5.84
N PRO A 180 -3.80 6.95 4.71
CA PRO A 180 -2.52 7.35 4.13
C PRO A 180 -2.63 8.68 3.39
N ASP A 181 -1.67 9.58 3.62
CA ASP A 181 -1.50 10.84 2.89
C ASP A 181 -1.02 10.61 1.44
N SER A 182 -1.21 11.62 0.60
CA SER A 182 -0.70 11.75 -0.77
C SER A 182 0.81 11.56 -0.94
N GLN A 183 1.60 11.67 0.14
CA GLN A 183 3.03 11.31 0.14
C GLN A 183 3.28 9.80 0.31
N LEU A 184 2.22 8.99 0.41
CA LEU A 184 2.26 7.54 0.42
C LEU A 184 1.53 6.97 -0.79
N PHE A 185 2.00 5.83 -1.27
CA PHE A 185 1.18 4.91 -2.04
C PHE A 185 0.72 3.77 -1.14
N ALA A 186 -0.57 3.45 -1.20
CA ALA A 186 -1.17 2.31 -0.53
C ALA A 186 -1.45 1.21 -1.56
N PHE A 187 -1.19 -0.05 -1.17
CA PHE A 187 -1.45 -1.21 -2.00
C PHE A 187 -2.54 -2.06 -1.36
N ALA A 188 -3.64 -2.26 -2.08
CA ALA A 188 -4.83 -2.99 -1.64
C ALA A 188 -4.63 -4.51 -1.66
N ARG A 189 -3.64 -4.99 -0.89
CA ARG A 189 -3.31 -6.40 -0.66
C ARG A 189 -2.88 -6.60 0.78
N ALA A 190 -3.20 -7.76 1.34
CA ALA A 190 -2.93 -8.10 2.75
C ALA A 190 -2.01 -9.32 2.94
N ASP A 191 -1.53 -9.93 1.85
CA ASP A 191 -0.73 -11.16 1.90
C ASP A 191 0.79 -10.91 1.88
N ASP A 192 1.53 -11.72 2.64
CA ASP A 192 2.99 -11.59 2.75
C ASP A 192 3.74 -12.01 1.47
N CYS A 193 3.12 -12.81 0.59
CA CYS A 193 3.69 -13.11 -0.73
C CYS A 193 3.83 -11.83 -1.56
N PHE A 194 2.78 -10.99 -1.59
CA PHE A 194 2.80 -9.69 -2.25
C PHE A 194 3.85 -8.75 -1.64
N LEU A 195 3.95 -8.68 -0.31
CA LEU A 195 5.05 -7.95 0.35
C LEU A 195 6.42 -8.45 -0.13
N GLY A 196 6.62 -9.76 -0.17
CA GLY A 196 7.88 -10.36 -0.58
C GLY A 196 8.30 -10.00 -2.00
N LEU A 197 7.35 -10.01 -2.94
CA LEU A 197 7.61 -9.60 -4.31
C LEU A 197 8.03 -8.14 -4.41
N LEU A 198 7.31 -7.23 -3.73
CA LEU A 198 7.65 -5.81 -3.73
C LEU A 198 8.95 -5.49 -3.00
N GLN A 199 9.27 -6.22 -1.94
CA GLN A 199 10.48 -5.99 -1.15
C GLN A 199 11.74 -6.63 -1.76
N SER A 200 11.59 -7.47 -2.79
CA SER A 200 12.68 -8.20 -3.46
C SER A 200 13.62 -7.32 -4.29
N ARG A 201 14.83 -7.80 -4.50
CA ARG A 201 15.81 -7.24 -5.44
C ARG A 201 15.26 -7.15 -6.86
N HIS A 202 14.44 -8.09 -7.31
CA HIS A 202 13.84 -8.08 -8.65
C HIS A 202 12.97 -6.83 -8.86
N HIS A 203 12.10 -6.53 -7.88
CA HIS A 203 11.30 -5.32 -7.93
C HIS A 203 12.17 -4.06 -7.75
N LYS A 204 13.17 -4.09 -6.87
CA LYS A 204 14.10 -2.98 -6.69
C LYS A 204 14.84 -2.61 -7.99
N VAL A 205 15.39 -3.60 -8.70
CA VAL A 205 16.10 -3.41 -9.97
C VAL A 205 15.17 -2.83 -11.03
N TRP A 206 13.95 -3.40 -11.16
CA TRP A 206 12.94 -2.90 -12.09
C TRP A 206 12.58 -1.44 -11.84
N THR A 207 12.29 -1.12 -10.58
CA THR A 207 11.80 0.20 -10.20
C THR A 207 12.89 1.26 -10.21
N GLN A 208 14.14 0.92 -9.90
CA GLN A 208 15.27 1.84 -10.08
C GLN A 208 15.42 2.28 -11.53
N LYS A 209 15.06 1.41 -12.47
CA LYS A 209 15.10 1.71 -13.90
C LYS A 209 13.85 2.43 -14.42
N GLN A 210 12.66 2.09 -13.92
CA GLN A 210 11.38 2.64 -14.36
C GLN A 210 10.93 3.91 -13.59
N GLY A 211 11.49 4.14 -12.41
CA GLY A 211 11.16 5.26 -11.56
C GLY A 211 11.83 6.56 -12.04
N THR A 212 11.41 7.66 -11.43
CA THR A 212 12.00 8.98 -11.73
C THR A 212 12.91 9.40 -10.59
N GLN A 213 13.99 10.11 -10.91
CA GLN A 213 14.94 10.61 -9.92
C GLN A 213 14.72 12.11 -9.70
N VAL A 214 14.72 12.52 -8.43
CA VAL A 214 14.75 13.92 -8.03
C VAL A 214 16.14 14.20 -7.47
N ARG A 215 17.00 14.93 -8.20
CA ARG A 215 18.39 15.29 -7.80
C ARG A 215 19.37 14.09 -7.74
N GLU A 216 20.46 14.22 -6.97
CA GLU A 216 21.53 13.23 -6.77
C GLU A 216 21.00 11.82 -6.46
N ARG A 217 21.65 10.81 -7.05
CA ARG A 217 21.25 9.39 -7.13
C ARG A 217 20.87 8.75 -5.79
N GLU A 218 21.38 9.26 -4.67
CA GLU A 218 21.24 8.66 -3.35
C GLU A 218 20.05 9.15 -2.50
N SER A 219 19.41 10.29 -2.81
CA SER A 219 18.46 10.91 -1.86
C SER A 219 17.01 11.05 -2.34
N GLY A 220 16.72 10.85 -3.63
CA GLY A 220 15.45 11.30 -4.21
C GLY A 220 14.77 10.35 -5.19
N PHE A 221 14.92 9.02 -5.03
CA PHE A 221 14.14 8.09 -5.84
C PHE A 221 12.64 8.32 -5.62
N ARG A 222 11.91 8.63 -6.70
CA ARG A 222 10.46 8.80 -6.70
C ARG A 222 9.82 7.58 -7.34
N TYR A 223 9.03 6.88 -6.53
CA TYR A 223 8.20 5.79 -7.02
C TYR A 223 6.97 6.36 -7.73
N THR A 224 6.61 5.77 -8.86
CA THR A 224 5.37 6.09 -9.58
C THR A 224 4.70 4.77 -9.95
N PRO A 225 3.55 4.41 -9.33
CA PRO A 225 2.93 3.10 -9.54
C PRO A 225 2.72 2.76 -11.02
N THR A 226 2.32 3.73 -11.82
CA THR A 226 2.04 3.55 -13.25
C THR A 226 3.25 3.15 -14.11
N THR A 227 4.47 3.52 -13.71
CA THR A 227 5.69 3.11 -14.41
C THR A 227 6.43 2.00 -13.67
N CYS A 228 6.28 1.92 -12.36
CA CYS A 228 7.01 1.00 -11.48
C CYS A 228 6.22 -0.29 -11.19
N PHE A 229 5.03 -0.16 -10.61
CA PHE A 229 4.20 -1.28 -10.17
C PHE A 229 3.42 -1.90 -11.32
N GLU A 230 2.68 -1.09 -12.07
CA GLU A 230 1.76 -1.52 -13.12
C GLU A 230 2.49 -2.15 -14.31
N THR A 231 3.79 -1.96 -14.42
CA THR A 231 4.64 -2.59 -15.45
C THR A 231 5.44 -3.77 -14.91
N PHE A 232 5.45 -4.01 -13.59
CA PHE A 232 6.29 -5.06 -13.02
C PHE A 232 5.67 -6.44 -13.28
N PRO A 233 6.36 -7.34 -14.01
CA PRO A 233 5.82 -8.65 -14.32
C PRO A 233 6.12 -9.62 -13.18
N PHE A 234 5.11 -9.91 -12.35
CA PHE A 234 5.20 -10.89 -11.27
C PHE A 234 5.64 -12.27 -11.79
N PRO A 235 6.19 -13.19 -11.00
CA PRO A 235 6.56 -14.54 -11.48
C PRO A 235 5.35 -15.41 -11.86
N PHE A 236 4.16 -15.01 -11.41
CA PHE A 236 2.88 -15.67 -11.70
C PHE A 236 1.78 -14.63 -11.91
N PRO A 237 0.63 -14.99 -12.50
CA PRO A 237 -0.53 -14.12 -12.56
C PRO A 237 -1.04 -13.81 -11.15
N LEU A 238 -1.48 -12.58 -10.94
CA LEU A 238 -2.37 -12.27 -9.81
C LEU A 238 -3.76 -12.76 -10.21
N LYS A 239 -4.20 -13.93 -9.74
CA LYS A 239 -5.57 -14.40 -9.98
C LYS A 239 -6.54 -13.47 -9.23
N GLY A 240 -7.34 -12.69 -9.97
CA GLY A 240 -8.66 -12.12 -9.62
C GLY A 240 -8.77 -11.23 -8.36
N PRO A 241 -9.87 -10.49 -8.20
CA PRO A 241 -10.12 -9.69 -7.00
C PRO A 241 -10.15 -10.56 -5.74
N LEU A 242 -9.81 -9.95 -4.59
CA LEU A 242 -9.87 -10.57 -3.26
C LEU A 242 -11.19 -11.31 -3.06
N PRO A 243 -11.20 -12.52 -2.44
CA PRO A 243 -12.44 -13.15 -2.03
C PRO A 243 -13.24 -12.17 -1.17
N GLN A 244 -14.45 -11.83 -1.61
CA GLN A 244 -15.42 -11.18 -0.73
C GLN A 244 -15.90 -12.25 0.26
N GLY A 245 -15.32 -12.26 1.46
CA GLY A 245 -15.71 -13.16 2.53
C GLY A 245 -15.78 -12.38 3.84
N GLU A 246 -16.91 -12.48 4.52
CA GLU A 246 -17.13 -11.90 5.85
C GLU A 246 -16.06 -12.40 6.83
N SER A 247 -15.40 -11.46 7.50
CA SER A 247 -14.31 -11.77 8.41
C SER A 247 -14.81 -12.48 9.67
N THR A 248 -14.55 -13.77 9.78
CA THR A 248 -14.56 -14.51 11.04
C THR A 248 -13.23 -15.26 11.23
N PRO A 249 -12.83 -15.58 12.46
CA PRO A 249 -11.66 -16.43 12.69
C PRO A 249 -11.74 -17.80 11.98
N GLN A 250 -12.96 -18.27 11.71
CA GLN A 250 -13.24 -19.47 10.91
C GLN A 250 -13.08 -19.24 9.41
N SER A 251 -13.41 -18.05 8.89
CA SER A 251 -13.18 -17.71 7.47
C SER A 251 -11.69 -17.66 7.10
N GLU A 252 -10.80 -17.36 8.05
CA GLU A 252 -9.35 -17.41 7.83
C GLU A 252 -8.83 -18.86 7.70
N ALA A 253 -9.45 -19.81 8.41
CA ALA A 253 -9.14 -21.24 8.31
C ALA A 253 -9.83 -21.90 7.09
N GLU A 254 -11.05 -21.49 6.74
CA GLU A 254 -11.80 -21.98 5.58
C GLU A 254 -11.29 -21.41 4.26
N ALA A 255 -10.79 -20.17 4.23
CA ALA A 255 -10.09 -19.61 3.07
C ALA A 255 -8.81 -20.40 2.74
N ALA A 256 -8.18 -21.02 3.74
CA ALA A 256 -7.06 -21.94 3.53
C ALA A 256 -7.52 -23.33 3.03
N HIS A 257 -8.77 -23.73 3.29
CA HIS A 257 -9.34 -25.03 2.91
C HIS A 257 -10.00 -25.01 1.51
N HIS A 258 -10.69 -23.93 1.13
CA HIS A 258 -11.41 -23.82 -0.15
C HIS A 258 -10.54 -23.56 -1.40
N TYR A 259 -9.21 -23.51 -1.26
CA TYR A 259 -8.28 -23.45 -2.39
C TYR A 259 -7.96 -24.82 -3.02
N PHE A 260 -8.57 -25.93 -2.55
CA PHE A 260 -8.15 -27.29 -2.92
C PHE A 260 -9.06 -28.08 -3.87
N THR A 261 -10.09 -27.49 -4.47
CA THR A 261 -10.93 -28.22 -5.44
C THR A 261 -11.30 -27.40 -6.66
N ALA A 262 -10.32 -27.17 -7.51
CA ALA A 262 -10.51 -27.05 -8.96
C ALA A 262 -9.26 -27.59 -9.65
N LYS A 263 -9.41 -28.71 -10.37
CA LYS A 263 -8.37 -29.22 -11.27
C LYS A 263 -8.22 -28.24 -12.44
N GLU A 264 -7.17 -27.44 -12.40
CA GLU A 264 -6.60 -26.76 -13.56
C GLU A 264 -5.14 -27.23 -13.68
N ASP A 265 -4.74 -27.67 -14.87
CA ASP A 265 -3.37 -28.08 -15.15
C ASP A 265 -2.39 -26.90 -14.94
N ALA A 266 -1.29 -27.16 -14.25
CA ALA A 266 -0.34 -26.15 -13.81
C ALA A 266 0.52 -25.63 -14.97
N ALA A 267 0.48 -24.32 -15.22
CA ALA A 267 1.52 -23.64 -15.98
C ALA A 267 2.89 -23.77 -15.28
N PRO A 268 4.02 -23.79 -16.01
CA PRO A 268 5.34 -24.15 -15.47
C PRO A 268 6.01 -23.08 -14.59
N TYR A 269 5.27 -22.09 -14.10
CA TYR A 269 5.79 -21.02 -13.24
C TYR A 269 5.00 -20.89 -11.93
N GLY A 270 5.69 -20.95 -10.79
CA GLY A 270 5.22 -20.38 -9.54
C GLY A 270 4.01 -21.05 -8.87
N GLY A 271 4.05 -22.38 -8.68
CA GLY A 271 3.07 -23.11 -7.88
C GLY A 271 2.91 -22.64 -6.43
N ARG A 272 1.91 -23.17 -5.71
CA ARG A 272 1.58 -22.84 -4.31
C ARG A 272 2.80 -22.78 -3.39
N ALA A 273 3.72 -23.74 -3.53
CA ALA A 273 4.95 -23.81 -2.74
C ALA A 273 5.85 -22.57 -2.89
N HIS A 274 5.96 -21.99 -4.10
CA HIS A 274 6.75 -20.77 -4.30
C HIS A 274 6.12 -19.56 -3.61
N ARG A 275 4.78 -19.43 -3.68
CA ARG A 275 4.06 -18.35 -2.99
C ARG A 275 4.24 -18.44 -1.48
N GLU A 276 4.14 -19.65 -0.93
CA GLU A 276 4.36 -19.92 0.50
C GLU A 276 5.79 -19.63 0.91
N ALA A 277 6.79 -20.02 0.10
CA ALA A 277 8.20 -19.73 0.37
C ALA A 277 8.49 -18.21 0.39
N ILE A 278 7.95 -17.46 -0.58
CA ILE A 278 8.07 -16.00 -0.62
C ILE A 278 7.38 -15.38 0.60
N ALA A 279 6.16 -15.81 0.91
CA ALA A 279 5.39 -15.30 2.05
C ALA A 279 6.12 -15.55 3.38
N ALA A 280 6.68 -16.75 3.57
CA ALA A 280 7.45 -17.09 4.76
C ALA A 280 8.71 -16.22 4.90
N ALA A 281 9.48 -16.05 3.82
CA ALA A 281 10.68 -15.20 3.84
C ALA A 281 10.34 -13.72 4.08
N ALA A 282 9.26 -13.22 3.47
CA ALA A 282 8.78 -11.85 3.65
C ALA A 282 8.28 -11.60 5.07
N LYS A 283 7.54 -12.56 5.64
CA LYS A 283 7.08 -12.50 7.02
C LYS A 283 8.26 -12.51 7.99
N GLU A 284 9.24 -13.39 7.79
CA GLU A 284 10.45 -13.41 8.61
C GLU A 284 11.22 -12.09 8.56
N LEU A 285 11.43 -11.54 7.35
CA LEU A 285 12.03 -10.22 7.17
C LEU A 285 11.23 -9.14 7.90
N ASN A 286 9.90 -9.16 7.80
CA ASN A 286 9.04 -8.21 8.49
C ASN A 286 9.15 -8.34 10.01
N ASP A 287 9.07 -9.56 10.55
CA ASP A 287 9.13 -9.82 11.99
C ASP A 287 10.51 -9.44 12.57
N LEU A 288 11.60 -9.60 11.81
CA LEU A 288 12.92 -9.12 12.19
C LEU A 288 13.00 -7.58 12.20
N ARG A 289 12.44 -6.92 11.17
CA ARG A 289 12.33 -5.45 11.13
C ARG A 289 11.52 -4.93 12.31
N GLU A 290 10.36 -5.51 12.57
CA GLU A 290 9.47 -5.10 13.67
C GLU A 290 10.13 -5.32 15.04
N ARG A 291 10.81 -6.43 15.27
CA ARG A 291 11.56 -6.66 16.52
C ARG A 291 12.71 -5.67 16.70
N TRP A 292 13.44 -5.36 15.62
CA TRP A 292 14.50 -4.36 15.69
C TRP A 292 13.92 -2.97 15.91
N LEU A 293 12.82 -2.62 15.25
CA LEU A 293 12.17 -1.33 15.43
C LEU A 293 11.64 -1.21 16.84
N ASN A 294 10.88 -2.20 17.29
CA ASN A 294 10.08 -2.19 18.51
C ASN A 294 10.53 -3.32 19.47
N PRO A 295 11.71 -3.21 20.11
CA PRO A 295 12.17 -4.25 21.04
C PRO A 295 11.21 -4.39 22.23
N PRO A 296 10.86 -5.62 22.65
CA PRO A 296 9.91 -5.87 23.75
C PRO A 296 10.40 -5.35 25.11
N GLU A 297 11.71 -5.23 25.29
CA GLU A 297 12.34 -4.64 26.47
C GLU A 297 12.13 -3.12 26.57
N TRP A 298 11.79 -2.45 25.45
CA TRP A 298 11.60 -0.99 25.38
C TRP A 298 10.15 -0.60 25.10
N THR A 299 9.34 -1.52 24.59
CA THR A 299 7.96 -1.26 24.19
C THR A 299 6.97 -2.03 25.07
N LYS A 300 5.78 -1.45 25.25
CA LYS A 300 4.62 -2.08 25.86
C LYS A 300 3.39 -1.80 25.01
N THR A 301 2.44 -2.72 25.01
CA THR A 301 1.13 -2.48 24.40
C THR A 301 0.24 -1.74 25.38
N VAL A 302 -0.31 -0.62 24.95
CA VAL A 302 -1.32 0.16 25.67
C VAL A 302 -2.59 0.15 24.82
N THR A 303 -3.72 -0.20 25.43
CA THR A 303 -5.02 -0.19 24.76
C THR A 303 -5.69 1.15 24.98
N LEU A 304 -5.94 1.88 23.90
CA LEU A 304 -6.76 3.07 23.92
C LEU A 304 -8.24 2.65 23.87
N GLU A 305 -9.04 3.12 24.83
CA GLU A 305 -10.47 2.85 24.90
C GLU A 305 -11.31 4.11 24.66
N PHE A 306 -12.30 4.01 23.79
CA PHE A 306 -13.21 5.11 23.45
C PHE A 306 -14.52 4.60 22.84
N PRO A 307 -15.60 5.39 22.84
CA PRO A 307 -16.85 5.03 22.17
C PRO A 307 -16.66 4.91 20.66
N GLY A 308 -17.27 3.89 20.03
CA GLY A 308 -17.28 3.74 18.58
C GLY A 308 -18.50 3.01 18.04
N SER A 309 -18.97 3.44 16.86
CA SER A 309 -20.12 2.82 16.20
C SER A 309 -19.78 1.43 15.67
N ALA A 310 -20.65 0.45 15.89
CA ALA A 310 -20.45 -0.94 15.46
C ALA A 310 -20.32 -1.10 13.93
N GLY A 311 -20.91 -0.19 13.14
CA GLY A 311 -20.75 -0.11 11.69
C GLY A 311 -19.79 0.98 11.21
N GLY A 312 -19.04 1.60 12.12
CA GLY A 312 -18.13 2.71 11.83
C GLY A 312 -16.73 2.27 11.39
N PRO A 313 -15.80 3.22 11.18
CA PRO A 313 -14.42 2.93 10.78
C PRO A 313 -13.67 1.99 11.75
N TRP A 314 -14.10 1.97 13.02
CA TRP A 314 -13.49 1.21 14.10
C TRP A 314 -14.16 -0.13 14.38
N ALA A 315 -15.15 -0.55 13.57
CA ALA A 315 -15.97 -1.75 13.80
C ALA A 315 -15.19 -2.98 14.28
N ARG A 316 -14.03 -3.26 13.64
CA ARG A 316 -13.14 -4.38 13.98
C ARG A 316 -12.62 -4.38 15.44
N PHE A 317 -12.52 -3.20 16.04
CA PHE A 317 -11.98 -3.00 17.38
C PHE A 317 -13.08 -2.78 18.43
N VAL A 318 -14.35 -2.72 18.04
CA VAL A 318 -15.48 -2.59 18.97
C VAL A 318 -15.70 -3.92 19.68
N ASP A 319 -15.74 -3.92 21.02
CA ASP A 319 -16.16 -5.09 21.79
C ASP A 319 -17.67 -5.31 21.61
N PRO A 320 -18.10 -6.41 20.96
CA PRO A 320 -19.51 -6.66 20.68
C PRO A 320 -20.39 -6.70 21.94
N HIS A 321 -19.83 -7.11 23.08
CA HIS A 321 -20.57 -7.22 24.34
C HIS A 321 -20.90 -5.85 24.98
N THR A 322 -20.23 -4.79 24.51
CA THR A 322 -20.44 -3.42 25.01
C THR A 322 -21.38 -2.61 24.14
N VAL A 323 -21.83 -3.16 22.99
CA VAL A 323 -22.66 -2.43 22.04
C VAL A 323 -24.05 -2.20 22.62
N ASN A 324 -24.40 -0.93 22.80
CA ASN A 324 -25.74 -0.55 23.21
C ASN A 324 -26.72 -0.72 22.03
N ALA A 325 -27.74 -1.56 22.19
CA ALA A 325 -28.69 -1.90 21.13
C ALA A 325 -29.49 -0.70 20.59
N ALA A 326 -29.74 0.34 21.39
CA ALA A 326 -30.50 1.52 20.97
C ALA A 326 -29.67 2.50 20.12
N THR A 327 -28.35 2.56 20.37
CA THR A 327 -27.46 3.54 19.72
C THR A 327 -26.51 2.91 18.70
N GLY A 328 -26.26 1.60 18.79
CA GLY A 328 -25.25 0.90 18.00
C GLY A 328 -23.81 1.28 18.36
N VAL A 329 -23.59 1.95 19.51
CA VAL A 329 -22.27 2.39 19.98
C VAL A 329 -21.76 1.41 21.03
N GLY A 330 -20.52 0.95 20.87
CA GLY A 330 -19.80 0.14 21.86
C GLY A 330 -18.45 0.77 22.22
N THR A 331 -17.62 0.03 22.93
CA THR A 331 -16.27 0.43 23.34
C THR A 331 -15.26 -0.12 22.34
N VAL A 332 -14.53 0.78 21.69
CA VAL A 332 -13.35 0.45 20.88
C VAL A 332 -12.19 0.11 21.82
N ARG A 333 -11.47 -0.97 21.53
CA ARG A 333 -10.19 -1.33 22.17
C ARG A 333 -9.08 -1.35 21.14
N TYR A 334 -8.35 -0.24 21.02
CA TYR A 334 -7.30 -0.07 20.02
C TYR A 334 -5.91 -0.26 20.63
N PRO A 335 -5.21 -1.39 20.37
CA PRO A 335 -3.87 -1.62 20.91
C PRO A 335 -2.83 -0.77 20.18
N ARG A 336 -1.96 -0.11 20.94
CA ARG A 336 -0.84 0.69 20.42
C ARG A 336 0.46 0.31 21.13
N LEU A 337 1.57 0.39 20.41
CA LEU A 337 2.89 0.26 21.00
C LEU A 337 3.34 1.62 21.55
N GLU A 338 3.67 1.65 22.83
CA GLU A 338 4.21 2.82 23.50
C GLU A 338 5.57 2.50 24.16
N PRO A 339 6.46 3.49 24.32
CA PRO A 339 7.65 3.32 25.14
C PRO A 339 7.28 2.92 26.57
N ARG A 340 8.06 2.04 27.18
CA ARG A 340 7.86 1.67 28.60
C ARG A 340 8.09 2.85 29.54
N ASP A 341 9.12 3.64 29.24
CA ASP A 341 9.58 4.80 29.99
C ASP A 341 10.30 5.82 29.08
N ALA A 342 10.75 6.94 29.65
CA ALA A 342 11.44 8.01 28.92
C ALA A 342 12.80 7.59 28.34
N LYS A 343 13.52 6.66 28.98
CA LYS A 343 14.81 6.15 28.49
C LYS A 343 14.58 5.27 27.26
N ALA A 344 13.60 4.37 27.32
CA ALA A 344 13.14 3.59 26.19
C ALA A 344 12.69 4.50 25.03
N ALA A 345 11.95 5.58 25.31
CA ALA A 345 11.54 6.54 24.29
C ALA A 345 12.75 7.19 23.58
N ALA A 346 13.79 7.56 24.33
CA ALA A 346 15.01 8.15 23.79
C ALA A 346 15.78 7.17 22.87
N GLU A 347 15.86 5.89 23.25
CA GLU A 347 16.51 4.86 22.43
C GLU A 347 15.68 4.50 21.19
N LEU A 348 14.36 4.38 21.34
CA LEU A 348 13.45 4.11 20.22
C LEU A 348 13.58 5.19 19.15
N LYS A 349 13.73 6.47 19.51
CA LYS A 349 13.88 7.58 18.55
C LYS A 349 15.00 7.36 17.51
N LYS A 350 16.05 6.61 17.86
CA LYS A 350 17.17 6.26 16.96
C LYS A 350 16.82 5.11 16.00
N ARG A 351 15.89 4.24 16.40
CA ARG A 351 15.45 3.05 15.65
C ARG A 351 14.40 3.42 14.61
N THR A 352 14.87 3.96 13.48
CA THR A 352 14.04 4.26 12.30
C THR A 352 14.32 3.29 11.18
N LEU A 353 13.34 3.09 10.29
CA LEU A 353 13.49 2.27 9.10
C LEU A 353 14.63 2.78 8.19
N THR A 354 14.75 4.10 8.03
CA THR A 354 15.87 4.69 7.29
C THR A 354 17.22 4.38 7.94
N ALA A 355 17.34 4.46 9.27
CA ALA A 355 18.58 4.12 9.96
C ALA A 355 18.94 2.63 9.79
N LEU A 356 17.97 1.74 9.96
CA LEU A 356 18.16 0.30 9.79
C LEU A 356 18.69 -0.06 8.39
N TYR A 357 18.15 0.55 7.34
CA TYR A 357 18.57 0.25 5.97
C TYR A 357 19.84 1.00 5.55
N ASN A 358 20.21 2.08 6.24
CA ASN A 358 21.52 2.71 6.08
C ASN A 358 22.62 1.84 6.70
N GLU A 359 22.41 1.32 7.91
CA GLU A 359 23.35 0.44 8.60
C GLU A 359 23.44 -0.93 7.92
N ARG A 360 22.28 -1.46 7.51
CA ARG A 360 22.11 -2.78 6.87
C ARG A 360 22.88 -3.89 7.61
N PRO A 361 22.50 -4.20 8.86
CA PRO A 361 23.16 -5.24 9.65
C PRO A 361 23.09 -6.61 8.95
N ALA A 362 24.03 -7.51 9.26
CA ALA A 362 24.17 -8.80 8.60
C ALA A 362 22.86 -9.62 8.56
N TRP A 363 22.09 -9.65 9.66
CA TRP A 363 20.80 -10.35 9.72
C TRP A 363 19.79 -9.81 8.69
N LEU A 364 19.80 -8.49 8.44
CA LEU A 364 18.90 -7.86 7.48
C LEU A 364 19.32 -8.26 6.07
N ASP A 365 20.62 -8.22 5.78
CA ASP A 365 21.15 -8.64 4.49
C ASP A 365 20.85 -10.12 4.19
N HIS A 366 21.03 -11.00 5.17
CA HIS A 366 20.68 -12.42 5.04
C HIS A 366 19.18 -12.65 4.81
N ALA A 367 18.31 -11.94 5.53
CA ALA A 367 16.87 -12.02 5.32
C ALA A 367 16.45 -11.57 3.91
N HIS A 368 17.07 -10.49 3.39
CA HIS A 368 16.86 -10.07 2.00
C HIS A 368 17.37 -11.11 0.99
N LYS A 369 18.58 -11.65 1.19
CA LYS A 369 19.12 -12.72 0.31
C LYS A 369 18.22 -13.96 0.27
N LYS A 370 17.67 -14.35 1.42
CA LYS A 370 16.70 -15.46 1.52
C LYS A 370 15.42 -15.16 0.72
N LEU A 371 14.87 -13.95 0.88
CA LEU A 371 13.71 -13.51 0.11
C LEU A 371 14.00 -13.48 -1.40
N ASP A 372 15.14 -12.93 -1.80
CA ASP A 372 15.56 -12.82 -3.19
C ASP A 372 15.73 -14.19 -3.84
N ALA A 373 16.30 -15.17 -3.12
CA ALA A 373 16.41 -16.55 -3.59
C ALA A 373 15.03 -17.21 -3.78
N ALA A 374 14.08 -16.98 -2.86
CA ALA A 374 12.71 -17.49 -3.00
C ALA A 374 11.98 -16.87 -4.21
N VAL A 375 12.18 -15.58 -4.45
CA VAL A 375 11.60 -14.89 -5.63
C VAL A 375 12.28 -15.35 -6.92
N ALA A 376 13.61 -15.48 -6.97
CA ALA A 376 14.33 -16.02 -8.12
C ALA A 376 13.83 -17.43 -8.47
N ALA A 377 13.67 -18.29 -7.47
CA ALA A 377 13.11 -19.64 -7.66
C ALA A 377 11.68 -19.60 -8.24
N ALA A 378 10.84 -18.63 -7.84
CA ALA A 378 9.50 -18.49 -8.40
C ALA A 378 9.50 -18.06 -9.88
N TYR A 379 10.50 -17.29 -10.29
CA TYR A 379 10.74 -16.97 -11.71
C TYR A 379 11.41 -18.12 -12.48
N GLY A 380 11.91 -19.16 -11.79
CA GLY A 380 12.75 -20.21 -12.37
C GLY A 380 14.16 -19.72 -12.74
N TRP A 381 14.68 -18.72 -12.05
CA TRP A 381 15.97 -18.09 -12.34
C TRP A 381 17.03 -18.44 -11.29
N PRO A 382 18.32 -18.45 -11.67
CA PRO A 382 19.42 -18.47 -10.71
C PRO A 382 19.37 -17.25 -9.78
N ALA A 383 19.76 -17.43 -8.51
CA ALA A 383 19.73 -16.34 -7.53
C ALA A 383 20.89 -15.34 -7.66
N ASP A 384 21.94 -15.71 -8.42
CA ASP A 384 23.19 -14.97 -8.61
C ASP A 384 23.21 -14.11 -9.89
N LEU A 385 22.06 -13.97 -10.58
CA LEU A 385 21.95 -13.10 -11.75
C LEU A 385 22.36 -11.66 -11.43
N THR A 386 23.07 -11.03 -12.37
CA THR A 386 23.39 -9.60 -12.31
C THR A 386 22.13 -8.74 -12.45
N ASP A 387 22.18 -7.46 -12.02
CA ASP A 387 21.03 -6.55 -12.15
C ASP A 387 20.61 -6.39 -13.62
N GLY A 388 21.57 -6.33 -14.56
CA GLY A 388 21.29 -6.25 -15.99
C GLY A 388 20.55 -7.48 -16.52
N GLN A 389 20.97 -8.69 -16.13
CA GLN A 389 20.30 -9.93 -16.53
C GLN A 389 18.88 -10.03 -15.94
N ILE A 390 18.67 -9.58 -14.70
CA ILE A 390 17.33 -9.50 -14.11
C ILE A 390 16.46 -8.55 -14.92
N LEU A 391 16.98 -7.37 -15.26
CA LEU A 391 16.24 -6.35 -15.99
C LEU A 391 15.82 -6.84 -17.39
N GLU A 392 16.73 -7.47 -18.12
CA GLU A 392 16.46 -8.04 -19.44
C GLU A 392 15.35 -9.10 -19.38
N LYS A 393 15.44 -10.03 -18.41
CA LYS A 393 14.44 -11.09 -18.23
C LYS A 393 13.08 -10.54 -17.79
N LEU A 394 13.06 -9.54 -16.91
CA LEU A 394 11.81 -8.87 -16.52
C LEU A 394 11.19 -8.15 -17.71
N LEU A 395 11.96 -7.43 -18.52
CA LEU A 395 11.41 -6.77 -19.71
C LEU A 395 10.80 -7.79 -20.68
N ALA A 396 11.50 -8.88 -20.96
CA ALA A 396 10.98 -9.95 -21.82
C ALA A 396 9.66 -10.52 -21.28
N LEU A 397 9.56 -10.75 -19.96
CA LEU A 397 8.34 -11.25 -19.33
C LEU A 397 7.20 -10.22 -19.36
N ASN A 398 7.50 -8.93 -19.19
CA ASN A 398 6.53 -7.86 -19.32
C ASN A 398 5.91 -7.85 -20.72
N LEU A 399 6.74 -7.86 -21.77
CA LEU A 399 6.28 -7.84 -23.16
C LEU A 399 5.44 -9.08 -23.49
N ALA A 400 5.87 -10.26 -23.03
CA ALA A 400 5.11 -11.51 -23.21
C ALA A 400 3.72 -11.42 -22.56
N ARG A 401 3.64 -10.96 -21.30
CA ARG A 401 2.36 -10.81 -20.59
C ARG A 401 1.45 -9.76 -21.19
N ALA A 402 2.00 -8.63 -21.60
CA ALA A 402 1.22 -7.59 -22.27
C ALA A 402 0.57 -8.14 -23.55
N ALA A 403 1.30 -8.94 -24.33
CA ALA A 403 0.77 -9.60 -25.51
C ALA A 403 -0.31 -10.65 -25.15
N GLU A 404 -0.14 -11.42 -24.07
CA GLU A 404 -1.15 -12.39 -23.58
C GLU A 404 -2.44 -11.71 -23.07
N GLU A 405 -2.31 -10.65 -22.27
CA GLU A 405 -3.45 -9.89 -21.76
C GLU A 405 -4.20 -9.17 -22.89
N ALA A 406 -3.47 -8.63 -23.88
CA ALA A 406 -4.08 -8.04 -25.08
C ALA A 406 -4.86 -9.08 -25.91
N LYS A 407 -4.31 -10.30 -26.09
CA LYS A 407 -5.01 -11.40 -26.76
C LYS A 407 -6.27 -11.82 -26.01
N THR A 408 -6.19 -11.89 -24.68
CA THR A 408 -7.32 -12.26 -23.82
C THR A 408 -8.44 -11.21 -23.86
N ALA A 409 -8.08 -9.92 -23.89
CA ALA A 409 -9.03 -8.82 -24.03
C ALA A 409 -9.69 -8.77 -25.41
N ALA A 410 -8.98 -9.18 -26.47
CA ALA A 410 -9.50 -9.21 -27.84
C ALA A 410 -10.35 -10.45 -28.16
N ALA A 411 -10.30 -11.50 -27.32
CA ALA A 411 -11.09 -12.71 -27.53
C ALA A 411 -12.60 -12.40 -27.41
N PRO A 412 -13.45 -12.89 -28.34
CA PRO A 412 -14.88 -12.63 -28.29
C PRO A 412 -15.45 -13.19 -26.98
N LYS A 413 -16.12 -12.33 -26.20
CA LYS A 413 -16.83 -12.76 -24.99
C LYS A 413 -17.86 -13.82 -25.41
N LYS A 414 -17.72 -15.06 -24.93
CA LYS A 414 -18.74 -16.11 -25.16
C LYS A 414 -20.10 -15.53 -24.78
N ALA A 415 -21.07 -15.61 -25.69
CA ALA A 415 -22.42 -15.18 -25.44
C ALA A 415 -22.92 -15.86 -24.15
N LYS A 416 -23.46 -15.06 -23.21
CA LYS A 416 -24.16 -15.63 -22.05
C LYS A 416 -25.24 -16.55 -22.62
N VAL A 417 -25.14 -17.84 -22.33
CA VAL A 417 -26.22 -18.79 -22.59
C VAL A 417 -27.44 -18.22 -21.87
N GLN A 418 -28.40 -17.69 -22.63
CA GLN A 418 -29.70 -17.34 -22.10
C GLN A 418 -30.28 -18.64 -21.55
N ARG A 419 -30.44 -18.70 -20.23
CA ARG A 419 -31.23 -19.75 -19.60
C ARG A 419 -32.64 -19.58 -20.16
N GLU A 420 -33.06 -20.48 -21.06
CA GLU A 420 -34.44 -20.56 -21.49
C GLU A 420 -35.30 -20.67 -20.23
N LYS A 421 -36.17 -19.67 -20.01
CA LYS A 421 -37.17 -19.74 -18.96
C LYS A 421 -38.07 -20.93 -19.29
N ARG A 422 -38.08 -21.95 -18.44
CA ARG A 422 -39.13 -22.97 -18.46
C ARG A 422 -40.47 -22.29 -18.15
N ALA A 423 -41.51 -22.72 -18.86
CA ALA A 423 -42.86 -22.17 -18.78
C ALA A 423 -43.54 -22.33 -17.39
N ASP A 424 -42.89 -22.93 -16.42
CA ASP A 424 -43.46 -23.26 -15.10
C ASP A 424 -43.13 -22.23 -14.00
N GLU A 425 -42.46 -21.11 -14.31
CA GLU A 425 -42.16 -20.03 -13.34
C GLU A 425 -43.15 -18.84 -13.43
N LEU A 426 -44.42 -19.11 -13.79
CA LEU A 426 -45.52 -18.15 -13.71
C LEU A 426 -46.72 -18.78 -13.00
N ILE A 427 -46.68 -18.82 -11.66
CA ILE A 427 -47.86 -18.70 -10.78
C ILE A 427 -47.48 -17.79 -9.62
#